data_AF-A0A7V3QXC2-F1
#
_entry.id   AF-A0A7V3QXC2-F1
#
_cell.length_a   1.000
_cell.length_b   1.000
_cell.length_c   1.000
_cell.angle_alpha   90.00
_cell.angle_beta   90.00
_cell.angle_gamma   90.00
#
_symmetry.space_group_name_H-M   'P 1'
#
loop_
_entity.id
_entity.type
_entity.pdbx_description
1 polymer ?
#
loop_
_entity_poly.entity_id
_entity_poly.type
_entity_poly.pdbx_seq_one_letter_code
_entity_poly.pdbx_strand_id
1 'polypeptide(L)'
;MIVNGSDPGVLEKRRELASTALFGAVLEAAESAPYPLRLCPDASGLELGGTEPVAGRPNRSLMKLFPIGPRRFAAFFYKRSQVPFSRDRFAYGAVIVEESRLDTGDVERWFRWLHEGFPPETPPPRIKRAFAFTVPDD
;
A
#
# COMPACT_ATOMS: atom_id res chain seq x y z
N MET A 1 -3.09 5.51 -11.51
CA MET A 1 -3.54 6.92 -11.46
C MET A 1 -3.68 7.36 -10.01
N ILE A 2 -3.07 8.48 -9.60
CA ILE A 2 -3.23 9.04 -8.24
C ILE A 2 -4.30 10.13 -8.27
N VAL A 3 -5.46 9.86 -7.68
CA VAL A 3 -6.67 10.71 -7.81
C VAL A 3 -6.51 12.10 -7.17
N ASN A 4 -5.68 12.21 -6.15
CA ASN A 4 -5.39 13.46 -5.45
C ASN A 4 -4.04 14.06 -5.84
N GLY A 5 -3.54 13.73 -7.04
CA GLY A 5 -2.20 14.12 -7.50
C GLY A 5 -1.96 15.63 -7.57
N SER A 6 -3.01 16.43 -7.73
CA SER A 6 -2.96 17.89 -7.81
C SER A 6 -3.06 18.60 -6.45
N ASP A 7 -3.35 17.89 -5.36
CA ASP A 7 -3.51 18.51 -4.03
C ASP A 7 -2.15 19.08 -3.56
N PRO A 8 -2.10 20.30 -2.98
CA PRO A 8 -0.84 20.91 -2.56
C PRO A 8 0.02 20.03 -1.64
N GLY A 9 -0.59 19.41 -0.63
CA GLY A 9 0.12 18.49 0.28
C GLY A 9 0.62 17.22 -0.41
N VAL A 10 -0.06 16.77 -1.47
CA VAL A 10 0.40 15.62 -2.28
C VAL A 10 1.59 16.02 -3.15
N LEU A 11 1.57 17.20 -3.76
CA LEU A 11 2.69 17.73 -4.53
C LEU A 11 3.96 17.93 -3.68
N GLU A 12 3.79 18.39 -2.44
CA GLU A 12 4.89 18.45 -1.46
C GLU A 12 5.39 17.05 -1.12
N LYS A 13 4.46 16.12 -0.83
CA LYS A 13 4.82 14.73 -0.51
C LYS A 13 5.61 14.05 -1.62
N ARG A 14 5.24 14.27 -2.89
CA ARG A 14 5.97 13.73 -4.05
C ARG A 14 7.42 14.21 -4.09
N ARG A 15 7.65 15.50 -3.79
CA ARG A 15 9.00 16.08 -3.70
C ARG A 15 9.82 15.48 -2.56
N GLU A 16 9.21 15.25 -1.40
CA GLU A 16 9.85 14.53 -0.30
C GLU A 16 10.27 13.11 -0.71
N LEU A 17 9.36 12.36 -1.34
CA LEU A 17 9.57 10.97 -1.74
C LEU A 17 10.63 10.82 -2.84
N ALA A 18 10.82 11.82 -3.70
CA ALA A 18 11.81 11.81 -4.79
C ALA A 18 13.27 11.66 -4.28
N SER A 19 13.53 11.92 -2.99
CA SER A 19 14.83 11.68 -2.36
C SER A 19 15.22 10.20 -2.28
N THR A 20 14.27 9.28 -2.46
CA THR A 20 14.50 7.83 -2.40
C THR A 20 14.11 7.19 -3.72
N ALA A 21 15.09 6.62 -4.44
CA ALA A 21 14.87 6.01 -5.76
C ALA A 21 13.72 4.98 -5.77
N LEU A 22 13.64 4.15 -4.72
CA LEU A 22 12.59 3.15 -4.58
C LEU A 22 11.19 3.77 -4.36
N PHE A 23 11.07 4.85 -3.60
CA PHE A 23 9.78 5.53 -3.46
C PHE A 23 9.35 6.17 -4.77
N GLY A 24 10.30 6.77 -5.51
CA GLY A 24 10.07 7.28 -6.86
C GLY A 24 9.53 6.20 -7.79
N ALA A 25 10.21 5.05 -7.88
CA ALA A 25 9.80 3.94 -8.75
C ALA A 25 8.39 3.41 -8.43
N VAL A 26 8.06 3.24 -7.14
CA VAL A 26 6.70 2.79 -6.74
C VAL A 26 5.66 3.87 -7.00
N LEU A 27 6.01 5.15 -6.82
CA LEU A 27 5.11 6.25 -7.11
C LEU A 27 4.82 6.38 -8.61
N GLU A 28 5.83 6.28 -9.47
CA GLU A 28 5.68 6.27 -10.93
C GLU A 28 4.81 5.09 -11.40
N ALA A 29 5.02 3.91 -10.81
CA ALA A 29 4.16 2.76 -11.07
C ALA A 29 2.71 3.03 -10.62
N ALA A 30 2.50 3.68 -9.47
CA ALA A 30 1.17 4.04 -8.97
C ALA A 30 0.47 5.08 -9.87
N GLU A 31 1.22 6.00 -10.47
CA GLU A 31 0.69 6.96 -11.44
C GLU A 31 0.20 6.26 -12.71
N SER A 32 0.98 5.30 -13.21
CA SER A 32 0.68 4.53 -14.41
C SER A 32 -0.33 3.40 -14.19
N ALA A 33 -0.63 3.05 -12.93
CA ALA A 33 -1.55 1.96 -12.61
C ALA A 33 -2.95 2.21 -13.20
N PRO A 34 -3.63 1.17 -13.72
CA PRO A 34 -4.99 1.29 -14.28
C PRO A 34 -6.06 1.48 -13.20
N TYR A 35 -5.68 1.38 -11.92
CA TYR A 35 -6.56 1.53 -10.77
C TYR A 35 -6.41 2.92 -10.15
N PRO A 36 -7.52 3.53 -9.68
CA PRO A 36 -7.46 4.76 -8.91
C PRO A 36 -6.86 4.49 -7.52
N LEU A 37 -5.83 5.26 -7.18
CA LEU A 37 -5.13 5.21 -5.90
C LEU A 37 -5.10 6.60 -5.27
N ARG A 38 -4.97 6.66 -3.95
CA ARG A 38 -4.80 7.89 -3.20
C ARG A 38 -3.44 7.93 -2.51
N LEU A 39 -2.68 9.01 -2.64
CA LEU A 39 -1.48 9.24 -1.82
C LEU A 39 -1.88 9.90 -0.50
N CYS A 40 -1.37 9.40 0.63
CA CYS A 40 -1.57 10.01 1.94
C CYS A 40 -0.45 11.03 2.23
N PRO A 41 -0.70 12.35 2.16
CA PRO A 41 0.35 13.36 2.33
C PRO A 41 0.91 13.40 3.77
N ASP A 42 0.08 13.13 4.78
CA ASP A 42 0.47 13.18 6.19
C ASP A 42 1.21 11.92 6.68
N ALA A 43 1.40 10.92 5.81
CA ALA A 43 2.07 9.69 6.19
C ALA A 43 3.59 9.89 6.27
N SER A 44 4.27 9.23 7.20
CA SER A 44 5.73 9.13 7.18
C SER A 44 6.16 8.18 6.05
N GLY A 45 6.90 8.68 5.04
CA GLY A 45 7.22 7.91 3.83
C GLY A 45 6.03 7.71 2.88
N LEU A 46 6.09 6.70 2.01
CA LEU A 46 5.07 6.46 0.98
C LEU A 46 3.92 5.62 1.56
N GLU A 47 2.70 6.15 1.50
CA GLU A 47 1.46 5.43 1.87
C GLU A 47 0.39 5.67 0.82
N LEU A 48 -0.13 4.59 0.24
CA LEU A 48 -1.16 4.58 -0.78
C LEU A 48 -2.43 3.91 -0.24
N GLY A 49 -3.59 4.41 -0.62
CA GLY A 49 -4.89 3.86 -0.27
C GLY A 49 -5.76 3.58 -1.50
N GLY A 50 -6.65 2.58 -1.39
CA GLY A 50 -7.74 2.40 -2.35
C GLY A 50 -8.78 3.52 -2.22
N THR A 51 -9.44 3.86 -3.33
CA THR A 51 -10.36 5.01 -3.38
C THR A 51 -11.82 4.62 -3.45
N GLU A 52 -12.14 3.55 -4.17
CA GLU A 52 -13.52 3.17 -4.50
C GLU A 52 -14.10 2.21 -3.45
N PRO A 53 -15.42 2.25 -3.16
CA PRO A 53 -16.05 1.29 -2.27
C PRO A 53 -15.89 -0.16 -2.74
N VAL A 54 -15.69 -1.08 -1.80
CA VAL A 54 -15.64 -2.53 -2.05
C VAL A 54 -16.82 -3.18 -1.35
N ALA A 55 -17.65 -3.92 -2.11
CA ALA A 55 -18.89 -4.54 -1.62
C ALA A 55 -19.80 -3.55 -0.84
N GLY A 56 -19.96 -2.34 -1.38
CA GLY A 56 -20.81 -1.29 -0.80
C GLY A 56 -20.26 -0.61 0.46
N ARG A 57 -19.01 -0.91 0.87
CA ARG A 57 -18.36 -0.33 2.05
C ARG A 57 -17.15 0.52 1.65
N PRO A 58 -16.81 1.58 2.41
CA PRO A 58 -15.60 2.35 2.14
C PRO A 58 -14.35 1.46 2.11
N ASN A 59 -13.54 1.59 1.05
CA ASN A 59 -12.26 0.91 1.00
C ASN A 59 -11.28 1.58 1.96
N ARG A 60 -10.84 0.80 2.95
CA ARG A 60 -9.94 1.22 4.02
C ARG A 60 -8.55 0.62 3.89
N SER A 61 -8.30 -0.04 2.76
CA SER A 61 -7.06 -0.76 2.50
C SER A 61 -5.97 0.25 2.21
N LEU A 62 -4.84 0.08 2.89
CA LEU A 62 -3.67 0.94 2.81
C LEU A 62 -2.42 0.07 2.63
N MET A 63 -1.51 0.56 1.82
CA MET A 63 -0.16 0.05 1.69
C MET A 63 0.81 1.14 2.13
N LYS A 64 1.72 0.82 3.05
CA LYS A 64 2.80 1.70 3.45
C LYS A 64 4.15 1.08 3.10
N LEU A 65 5.02 1.85 2.47
CA LEU A 65 6.37 1.44 2.12
C LEU A 65 7.36 2.16 3.04
N PHE A 66 8.20 1.41 3.73
CA PHE A 66 9.21 1.97 4.62
C PHE A 66 10.50 1.15 4.61
N PRO A 67 11.66 1.80 4.84
CA PRO A 67 12.94 1.11 4.92
C PRO A 67 13.01 0.23 6.16
N ILE A 68 13.58 -0.96 6.02
CA ILE A 68 13.86 -1.90 7.12
C ILE A 68 15.36 -2.23 7.25
N GLY A 69 16.19 -1.58 6.44
CA GLY A 69 17.63 -1.75 6.44
C GLY A 69 18.25 -1.13 5.18
N PRO A 70 19.59 -1.22 5.02
CA PRO A 70 20.25 -0.73 3.82
C PRO A 70 19.67 -1.38 2.57
N ARG A 71 19.09 -0.57 1.67
CA ARG A 71 18.50 -1.01 0.39
C ARG A 71 17.39 -2.06 0.52
N ARG A 72 16.79 -2.19 1.70
CA ARG A 72 15.70 -3.15 1.98
C ARG A 72 14.49 -2.40 2.50
N PHE A 73 13.33 -2.75 1.97
CA PHE A 73 12.07 -2.11 2.29
C PHE A 73 10.99 -3.14 2.59
N ALA A 74 10.00 -2.72 3.36
CA ALA A 74 8.78 -3.48 3.60
C ALA A 74 7.59 -2.72 3.01
N ALA A 75 6.85 -3.37 2.11
CA ALA A 75 5.52 -2.97 1.71
C ALA A 75 4.53 -3.62 2.69
N PHE A 76 4.02 -2.83 3.64
CA PHE A 76 3.10 -3.28 4.69
C PHE A 76 1.65 -2.96 4.33
N PHE A 77 0.79 -3.97 4.41
CA PHE A 77 -0.61 -3.90 4.02
C PHE A 77 -1.52 -3.97 5.25
N TYR A 78 -2.42 -3.01 5.40
CA TYR A 78 -3.32 -2.95 6.55
C TYR A 78 -4.61 -2.19 6.25
N LYS A 79 -5.63 -2.39 7.09
CA LYS A 79 -6.84 -1.57 7.11
C LYS A 79 -6.86 -0.68 8.35
N ARG A 80 -7.30 0.57 8.21
CA ARG A 80 -7.60 1.44 9.37
C ARG A 80 -8.87 0.96 10.08
N SER A 81 -8.86 1.05 11.41
CA SER A 81 -10.03 0.79 12.22
C SER A 81 -11.21 1.67 11.84
N GLN A 82 -12.43 1.14 12.02
CA GLN A 82 -13.68 1.87 11.87
C GLN A 82 -14.11 2.53 13.18
N VAL A 83 -13.45 2.17 14.28
CA VAL A 83 -13.76 2.70 15.61
C VAL A 83 -13.24 4.14 15.67
N PRO A 84 -14.09 5.13 16.00
CA PRO A 84 -13.67 6.51 16.18
C PRO A 84 -12.49 6.61 17.16
N PHE A 85 -11.52 7.47 16.85
CA PHE A 85 -10.28 7.69 17.62
C PHE A 85 -9.32 6.49 17.74
N SER A 86 -9.72 5.28 17.33
CA SER A 86 -8.82 4.14 17.28
C SER A 86 -7.73 4.39 16.24
N ARG A 87 -6.48 4.23 16.69
CA ARG A 87 -5.30 4.23 15.83
C ARG A 87 -4.93 2.82 15.38
N ASP A 88 -5.77 1.83 15.69
CA ASP A 88 -5.48 0.44 15.42
C ASP A 88 -5.47 0.15 13.92
N ARG A 89 -4.60 -0.79 13.57
CA ARG A 89 -4.38 -1.25 12.21
C ARG A 89 -4.62 -2.74 12.18
N PHE A 90 -5.53 -3.16 11.32
CA PHE A 90 -5.70 -4.58 11.01
C PHE A 90 -4.65 -4.94 9.97
N ALA A 91 -3.57 -5.56 10.42
CA ALA A 91 -2.44 -5.95 9.57
C ALA A 91 -2.80 -7.18 8.73
N TYR A 92 -2.56 -7.10 7.42
CA TYR A 92 -2.74 -8.22 6.48
C TYR A 92 -1.40 -8.89 6.15
N GLY A 93 -0.30 -8.16 6.27
CA GLY A 93 1.05 -8.69 6.12
C GLY A 93 2.02 -7.69 5.52
N ALA A 94 3.22 -8.16 5.20
CA ALA A 94 4.21 -7.37 4.49
C ALA A 94 4.92 -8.17 3.41
N VAL A 95 5.30 -7.51 2.32
CA VAL A 95 6.26 -8.02 1.35
C VAL A 95 7.59 -7.31 1.60
N ILE A 96 8.68 -8.08 1.73
CA ILE A 96 10.03 -7.55 1.85
C ILE A 96 10.64 -7.50 0.46
N VAL A 97 11.14 -6.32 0.07
CA VAL A 97 11.82 -6.11 -1.20
C VAL A 97 13.22 -5.55 -0.99
N GLU A 98 14.14 -6.03 -1.83
CA GLU A 98 15.44 -5.40 -2.02
C GLU A 98 15.30 -4.40 -3.17
N GLU A 99 15.88 -3.21 -3.02
CA GLU A 99 15.76 -2.13 -3.99
C GLU A 99 16.18 -2.54 -5.41
N SER A 100 17.24 -3.33 -5.54
CA SER A 100 17.73 -3.84 -6.83
C SER A 100 16.87 -4.95 -7.43
N ARG A 101 15.86 -5.45 -6.71
CA ARG A 101 14.99 -6.57 -7.11
C ARG A 101 13.51 -6.18 -7.10
N LEU A 102 13.21 -4.88 -7.16
CA LEU A 102 11.84 -4.42 -7.28
C LEU A 102 11.29 -4.82 -8.64
N ASP A 103 10.32 -5.74 -8.64
CA ASP A 103 9.60 -6.17 -9.82
C ASP A 103 8.34 -5.31 -9.98
N THR A 104 8.22 -4.60 -11.10
CA THR A 104 7.06 -3.75 -11.39
C THR A 104 5.76 -4.55 -11.50
N GLY A 105 5.82 -5.80 -11.97
CA GLY A 105 4.66 -6.69 -12.04
C GLY A 105 4.16 -7.11 -10.65
N ASP A 106 5.06 -7.26 -9.67
CA ASP A 106 4.68 -7.49 -8.27
C ASP A 106 4.02 -6.23 -7.68
N VAL A 107 4.59 -5.05 -7.95
CA VAL A 107 4.05 -3.75 -7.50
C VAL A 107 2.65 -3.49 -8.06
N GLU A 108 2.40 -3.80 -9.33
CA GLU A 108 1.06 -3.71 -9.93
C GLU A 108 0.04 -4.62 -9.24
N ARG A 109 0.45 -5.84 -8.86
CA ARG A 109 -0.41 -6.75 -8.08
C ARG A 109 -0.74 -6.18 -6.71
N TRP A 110 0.19 -5.44 -6.08
CA TRP A 110 -0.08 -4.75 -4.82
C TRP A 110 -1.16 -3.69 -4.99
N PHE A 111 -1.08 -2.90 -6.06
CA PHE A 111 -2.08 -1.86 -6.36
C PHE A 111 -3.45 -2.44 -6.66
N ARG A 112 -3.51 -3.52 -7.44
CA ARG A 112 -4.76 -4.26 -7.68
C ARG A 112 -5.35 -4.75 -6.36
N TRP A 113 -4.55 -5.40 -5.52
CA TRP A 113 -5.03 -5.94 -4.23
C TRP A 113 -5.53 -4.84 -3.29
N LEU A 114 -4.85 -3.69 -3.27
CA LEU A 114 -5.24 -2.49 -2.54
C LEU A 114 -6.59 -1.93 -3.03
N HIS A 115 -6.77 -1.87 -4.35
CA HIS A 115 -8.00 -1.44 -5.00
C HIS A 115 -9.17 -2.39 -4.71
N GLU A 116 -8.94 -3.70 -4.79
CA GLU A 116 -9.95 -4.75 -4.54
C GLU A 116 -10.30 -4.94 -3.05
N GLY A 117 -9.61 -4.25 -2.14
CA GLY A 117 -9.95 -4.28 -0.72
C GLY A 117 -9.36 -5.45 0.06
N PHE A 118 -8.21 -5.98 -0.38
CA PHE A 118 -7.52 -7.14 0.18
C PHE A 118 -8.33 -8.45 0.19
N PRO A 119 -8.82 -8.93 -0.97
CA PRO A 119 -9.40 -10.27 -1.08
C PRO A 119 -8.39 -11.35 -0.63
N PRO A 120 -8.76 -12.30 0.24
CA PRO A 120 -7.85 -13.31 0.76
C PRO A 120 -7.41 -14.35 -0.29
N GLU A 121 -8.14 -14.47 -1.40
CA GLU A 121 -7.91 -15.44 -2.49
C GLU A 121 -6.77 -15.02 -3.41
N THR A 122 -6.50 -13.72 -3.53
CA THR A 122 -5.53 -13.16 -4.48
C THR A 122 -4.46 -12.27 -3.80
N PRO A 123 -3.79 -12.75 -2.73
CA PRO A 123 -2.80 -11.95 -2.03
C PRO A 123 -1.55 -11.70 -2.91
N PRO A 124 -0.78 -10.64 -2.61
CA PRO A 124 0.51 -10.40 -3.22
C PRO A 124 1.45 -11.61 -3.08
N PRO A 125 2.28 -11.87 -4.10
CA PRO A 125 3.29 -12.91 -3.99
C PRO A 125 4.25 -12.59 -2.84
N ARG A 126 4.71 -13.63 -2.14
CA ARG A 126 5.70 -13.55 -1.04
C ARG A 126 5.23 -12.72 0.17
N ILE A 127 3.93 -12.45 0.31
CA ILE A 127 3.41 -11.78 1.51
C ILE A 127 3.68 -12.63 2.75
N LYS A 128 4.30 -12.01 3.76
CA LYS A 128 4.41 -12.55 5.11
C LYS A 128 3.18 -12.09 5.89
N ARG A 129 2.21 -12.99 6.08
CA ARG A 129 0.94 -12.67 6.77
C ARG A 129 1.20 -12.30 8.24
N ALA A 130 0.44 -11.33 8.75
CA ALA A 130 0.63 -10.77 10.09
C ALA A 130 0.04 -11.63 11.23
N PHE A 131 -0.75 -12.66 10.93
CA PHE A 131 -1.25 -13.63 11.91
C PHE A 131 -1.26 -15.05 11.34
N ALA A 132 -0.89 -16.01 12.18
CA ALA A 132 -0.66 -17.42 11.88
C ALA A 132 -1.63 -18.33 12.65
N PHE A 133 -2.92 -18.00 12.68
CA PHE A 133 -3.93 -18.97 13.07
C PHE A 133 -4.74 -19.34 11.83
N THR A 134 -4.63 -20.59 11.43
CA THR A 134 -5.59 -21.26 10.56
C THR A 134 -6.89 -21.33 11.35
N VAL A 135 -7.93 -20.63 10.92
CA VAL A 135 -9.28 -20.97 11.37
C VAL A 135 -9.56 -22.34 10.74
N PRO A 136 -9.87 -23.39 11.54
CA PRO A 136 -10.22 -24.68 10.97
C PRO A 136 -11.41 -24.49 10.02
N ASP A 137 -11.32 -25.06 8.83
CA ASP A 137 -12.50 -25.27 8.01
C ASP A 137 -13.29 -26.38 8.72
N ASP A 138 -14.49 -26.06 9.22
CA ASP A 138 -15.45 -27.06 9.71
C ASP A 138 -15.83 -28.05 8.59
#